data_AF-A0A964BEP2-F1
#
_entry.id   AF-A0A964BEP2-F1
#
_cell.length_a   1.000
_cell.length_b   1.000
_cell.length_c   1.000
_cell.angle_alpha   90.00
_cell.angle_beta   90.00
_cell.angle_gamma   90.00
#
_symmetry.space_group_name_H-M   'P 1'
#
loop_
_entity.id
_entity.type
_entity.pdbx_description
1 polymer ?
#
loop_
_entity_poly.entity_id
_entity_poly.type
_entity_poly.pdbx_seq_one_letter_code
_entity_poly.pdbx_strand_id
1 'polypeptide(L)' 'MSRSQAPFNLALAAMCVQHGRMFAPSDTAGVEKPSSDAITDILVTNVGHWRGEGLALVGKADI' A
#
# COMPACT_ATOMS: atom_id res chain seq x y z
N MET A 1 7.34 20.04 -4.59
CA MET A 1 6.67 20.13 -3.27
C MET A 1 5.38 19.30 -3.32
N SER A 2 5.47 17.95 -3.25
CA SER A 2 4.28 17.08 -3.37
C SER A 2 3.56 16.90 -2.03
N ARG A 3 2.68 17.85 -1.71
CA ARG A 3 1.81 17.79 -0.54
C ARG A 3 0.61 16.88 -0.82
N SER A 4 0.77 15.54 -0.86
CA SER A 4 -0.36 14.57 -0.81
C SER A 4 0.04 13.08 -0.98
N GLN A 5 1.18 12.60 -0.45
CA GLN A 5 1.51 11.16 -0.58
C GLN A 5 0.66 10.28 0.35
N ALA A 6 0.29 10.76 1.54
CA ALA A 6 -0.49 9.98 2.50
C ALA A 6 -1.87 9.54 1.98
N PRO A 7 -2.72 10.41 1.42
CA PRO A 7 -4.02 9.97 0.90
C PRO A 7 -3.90 8.98 -0.25
N PHE A 8 -2.92 9.15 -1.13
CA PHE A 8 -2.68 8.23 -2.25
C PHE A 8 -2.26 6.85 -1.76
N ASN A 9 -1.30 6.78 -0.82
CA ASN A 9 -0.82 5.49 -0.29
C ASN A 9 -1.95 4.74 0.44
N LEU A 10 -2.81 5.46 1.16
CA LEU A 10 -3.99 4.86 1.82
C LEU A 10 -4.99 4.31 0.81
N ALA A 11 -5.28 5.06 -0.25
CA ALA A 11 -6.18 4.60 -1.30
C ALA A 11 -5.63 3.36 -2.03
N LEU A 12 -4.33 3.33 -2.33
CA LEU A 12 -3.67 2.19 -2.94
C LEU A 12 -3.73 0.95 -2.03
N ALA A 13 -3.43 1.11 -0.74
CA ALA A 13 -3.54 0.03 0.23
C ALA A 13 -4.97 -0.53 0.31
N ALA A 14 -5.97 0.34 0.36
CA ALA A 14 -7.37 -0.07 0.38
C ALA A 14 -7.76 -0.86 -0.88
N MET A 15 -7.31 -0.45 -2.07
CA MET A 15 -7.56 -1.20 -3.32
C MET A 15 -6.90 -2.58 -3.30
N CYS A 16 -5.67 -2.70 -2.81
CA CYS A 16 -4.97 -3.99 -2.72
C CYS A 16 -5.68 -4.96 -1.77
N VAL A 17 -6.13 -4.47 -0.61
CA VAL A 17 -6.89 -5.26 0.37
C VAL A 17 -8.27 -5.65 -0.18
N GLN A 18 -8.96 -4.73 -0.87
CA GLN A 18 -10.26 -4.99 -1.49
C GLN A 18 -10.18 -6.09 -2.56
N HIS A 19 -9.17 -6.04 -3.42
CA HIS A 19 -8.95 -7.05 -4.46
C HIS A 19 -8.21 -8.30 -3.95
N GLY A 20 -7.67 -8.25 -2.73
CA GLY A 20 -6.89 -9.33 -2.14
C GLY A 20 -5.58 -9.63 -2.88
N ARG A 21 -5.00 -8.66 -3.61
CA ARG A 21 -3.78 -8.87 -4.42
C ARG A 21 -2.92 -7.61 -4.55
N MET A 22 -1.62 -7.82 -4.76
CA MET A 22 -0.67 -6.77 -5.11
C MET A 22 -0.65 -6.49 -6.62
N PHE A 23 -0.01 -5.38 -7.01
CA PHE A 23 0.27 -5.06 -8.40
C PHE A 23 1.26 -6.07 -9.01
N ALA A 24 1.26 -6.16 -10.35
CA ALA A 24 2.21 -6.99 -11.07
C ALA A 24 3.65 -6.45 -10.88
N PRO A 25 4.67 -7.32 -10.98
CA PRO A 25 6.07 -6.90 -10.97
C PRO A 25 6.33 -5.74 -11.94
N SER A 26 7.13 -4.76 -11.52
CA SER A 26 7.40 -3.57 -12.32
C SER A 26 8.28 -3.84 -13.54
N ASP A 27 9.08 -4.91 -13.53
CA ASP A 27 9.97 -5.28 -14.63
C ASP A 27 10.17 -6.80 -14.76
N THR A 28 11.00 -7.21 -15.72
CA THR A 28 11.36 -8.60 -15.98
C THR A 28 12.74 -8.98 -15.43
N ALA A 29 13.37 -8.12 -14.61
CA ALA A 29 14.70 -8.37 -14.05
C ALA A 29 14.70 -9.53 -13.02
N GLY A 30 13.51 -9.99 -12.59
CA GLY A 30 13.34 -11.16 -11.75
C GLY A 30 13.60 -10.91 -10.26
N VAL A 31 13.78 -9.64 -9.87
CA VAL A 31 13.94 -9.21 -8.48
C VAL A 31 12.59 -9.23 -7.75
N GLU A 32 11.56 -8.65 -8.37
CA GLU A 32 10.19 -8.73 -7.89
C GLU A 32 9.55 -10.05 -8.32
N LYS A 33 9.10 -10.86 -7.35
CA LYS A 33 8.38 -12.10 -7.61
C LYS A 33 6.87 -11.86 -7.53
N PRO A 34 6.08 -12.41 -8.47
CA PRO A 34 4.63 -12.38 -8.32
C PRO A 34 4.24 -13.14 -7.04
N SER A 35 3.34 -12.55 -6.26
CA SER A 35 2.70 -13.21 -5.13
C SER A 35 1.25 -13.51 -5.48
N SER A 36 0.82 -14.73 -5.17
CA SER A 36 -0.58 -15.17 -5.28
C SER A 36 -1.30 -15.17 -3.92
N ASP A 37 -0.61 -14.78 -2.85
CA ASP A 37 -1.17 -14.81 -1.51
C ASP A 37 -2.22 -13.70 -1.36
N ALA A 38 -3.32 -14.05 -0.69
CA ALA A 38 -4.40 -13.11 -0.44
C ALA A 38 -3.93 -12.02 0.52
N ILE A 39 -3.99 -10.76 0.09
CA ILE A 39 -3.67 -9.61 0.94
C ILE A 39 -4.84 -9.33 1.89
N THR A 40 -4.60 -9.43 3.19
CA THR A 40 -5.58 -9.12 4.24
C THR A 40 -5.35 -7.76 4.87
N ASP A 41 -4.09 -7.37 5.01
CA ASP A 41 -3.66 -6.19 5.76
C ASP A 41 -2.44 -5.53 5.13
N ILE A 42 -2.39 -4.21 5.18
CA ILE A 42 -1.26 -3.40 4.70
C ILE A 42 -0.92 -2.31 5.72
N LEU A 43 0.35 -2.23 6.10
CA LEU A 43 0.89 -1.15 6.91
C LEU A 43 1.43 -0.04 6.01
N VAL A 44 0.84 1.15 6.08
CA VAL A 44 1.28 2.35 5.36
C VAL A 44 2.11 3.22 6.29
N THR A 45 3.36 3.47 5.92
CA THR A 45 4.22 4.47 6.54
C THR A 45 4.32 5.70 5.64
N ASN A 46 4.42 6.88 6.23
CA ASN A 46 4.69 8.12 5.53
C ASN A 46 5.68 8.96 6.31
N VAL A 47 6.58 9.63 5.59
CA VAL A 47 7.52 10.62 6.14
C VAL A 47 7.45 11.85 5.26
N GLY A 48 6.82 12.89 5.77
CA GLY A 48 6.69 14.20 5.13
C GLY A 48 7.63 15.24 5.74
N HIS A 49 7.85 16.32 4.99
CA HIS A 49 8.85 17.34 5.32
C HIS A 49 8.56 18.17 6.59
N TRP A 50 7.30 18.35 6.98
CA TRP A 50 6.91 19.05 8.22
C TRP A 50 5.87 18.22 8.97
N ARG A 51 6.13 17.85 10.23
CA ARG A 51 5.18 17.05 11.07
C ARG A 51 4.56 15.89 10.26
N GLY A 52 5.36 15.26 9.41
CA GLY A 52 4.86 14.46 8.29
C GLY A 52 4.97 12.95 8.50
N GLU A 53 5.31 12.52 9.70
CA GLU A 53 5.37 11.10 10.02
C GLU A 53 3.97 10.58 10.33
N GLY A 54 3.58 9.50 9.67
CA GLY A 54 2.27 8.88 9.83
C GLY A 54 2.32 7.38 9.60
N LEU A 55 1.52 6.66 10.38
CA LEU A 55 1.34 5.22 10.29
C LEU A 55 -0.14 4.90 10.20
N ALA A 56 -0.52 3.99 9.31
CA ALA A 56 -1.88 3.46 9.23
C ALA A 56 -1.85 1.97 8.90
N LEU A 57 -2.69 1.19 9.58
CA LEU A 57 -2.99 -0.18 9.19
C LEU A 57 -4.31 -0.17 8.40
N VAL A 58 -4.30 -0.75 7.21
CA VAL A 58 -5.49 -0.93 6.37
C VAL A 58 -5.76 -2.42 6.28
N GLY A 59 -6.88 -2.87 6.83
CA GLY A 59 -7.31 -4.28 6.81
C GLY A 59 -8.69 -4.44 6.16
N LYS A 60 -9.08 -5.68 5.90
CA LYS A 60 -10.47 -5.99 5.52
C LYS A 60 -11.42 -5.60 6.66
N ALA A 61 -12.61 -5.11 6.29
CA ALA A 61 -13.67 -4.88 7.26
C ALA A 61 -14.34 -6.20 7.64
N ASP A 62 -14.47 -6.46 8.94
CA ASP A 62 -15.29 -7.53 9.49
C ASP A 62 -16.75 -7.03 9.55
N ILE A 63 -17.54 -7.29 8.52
CA ILE A 63 -18.99 -6.99 8.47
C ILE A 63 -19.82 -8.27 8.34
#